data_AF-A0AAV5NSG4-F1
#
_entry.id   AF-A0AAV5NSG4-F1
#
_cell.length_a   1.000
_cell.length_b   1.000
_cell.length_c   1.000
_cell.angle_alpha   90.00
_cell.angle_beta   90.00
_cell.angle_gamma   90.00
#
_symmetry.space_group_name_H-M   'P 1'
#
loop_
_entity.id
_entity.type
_entity.pdbx_description
1 polymer ?
#
loop_
_entity_poly.entity_id
_entity_poly.type
_entity_poly.pdbx_seq_one_letter_code
_entity_poly.pdbx_strand_id
1 'polypeptide(L)' 'MSNVNKVEPKDVRSFEWKSFLLITVVLFPVLSVMFVGGYGFIVWMLQVFFLGPPGVHG' A
#
# COMPACT_ATOMS: atom_id res chain seq x y z
N MET A 1 2.81 -7.40 44.79
CA MET A 1 1.46 -7.61 44.24
C MET A 1 1.48 -7.22 42.77
N SER A 2 1.56 -8.19 41.85
CA SER A 2 1.49 -7.97 40.41
C SER A 2 0.03 -8.03 39.95
N ASN A 3 -0.54 -6.89 39.58
CA ASN A 3 -1.88 -6.82 39.00
C ASN A 3 -1.80 -7.22 37.52
N VAL A 4 -1.81 -8.53 37.26
CA VAL A 4 -1.88 -9.07 35.91
C VAL A 4 -3.29 -8.81 35.38
N ASN A 5 -3.42 -7.75 34.59
CA ASN A 5 -4.64 -7.43 33.86
C ASN A 5 -4.99 -8.64 32.98
N LYS A 6 -6.05 -9.38 33.31
CA LYS A 6 -6.57 -10.46 32.48
C LYS A 6 -7.13 -9.82 31.22
N VAL A 7 -6.34 -9.79 30.16
CA VAL A 7 -6.85 -9.51 28.81
C VAL A 7 -7.84 -10.63 28.51
N GLU A 8 -9.13 -10.30 28.49
CA GLU A 8 -10.15 -11.29 28.12
C GLU A 8 -9.87 -11.79 26.70
N PRO A 9 -9.91 -13.10 26.45
CA PRO A 9 -9.62 -13.69 25.14
C PRO A 9 -10.60 -13.23 24.04
N LYS A 10 -11.70 -12.55 24.41
CA LYS A 10 -12.69 -12.00 23.49
C LYS A 10 -12.20 -10.73 22.78
N ASP A 11 -11.34 -9.93 23.41
CA ASP A 11 -10.87 -8.67 22.84
C ASP A 11 -9.82 -8.89 21.75
N VAL A 12 -8.86 -9.80 21.97
CA VAL A 12 -7.76 -10.08 21.01
C VAL A 12 -8.26 -10.50 19.63
N ARG A 13 -9.31 -11.33 19.56
CA ARG A 13 -9.88 -11.79 18.29
C ARG A 13 -10.52 -10.67 17.47
N SER A 14 -11.06 -9.63 18.10
CA SER A 14 -11.66 -8.49 17.39
C SER A 14 -10.59 -7.58 16.77
N PHE A 15 -9.46 -7.40 17.46
CA PHE A 15 -8.36 -6.58 16.97
C PHE A 15 -7.67 -7.19 15.74
N GLU A 16 -7.52 -8.52 15.67
CA GLU A 16 -6.91 -9.20 14.52
C GLU A 16 -7.68 -8.95 13.21
N TRP A 17 -9.01 -9.06 13.25
CA TRP A 17 -9.87 -8.81 12.09
C TRP A 17 -9.82 -7.36 11.61
N LYS A 18 -9.74 -6.41 12.55
CA LYS A 18 -9.61 -4.98 12.23
C LYS A 18 -8.28 -4.67 11.57
N SER A 19 -7.18 -5.25 12.07
CA SER A 19 -5.85 -5.13 11.45
C SER A 19 -5.81 -5.76 10.06
N PHE A 20 -6.41 -6.94 9.89
CA PHE A 20 -6.49 -7.60 8.59
C PHE A 20 -7.26 -6.77 7.55
N LEU A 21 -8.41 -6.22 7.94
CA LEU A 21 -9.21 -5.35 7.07
C LEU A 21 -8.49 -4.04 6.76
N LEU A 22 -7.80 -3.42 7.73
CA LEU A 22 -7.00 -2.21 7.50
C LEU A 22 -5.92 -2.50 6.45
N ILE A 23 -5.13 -3.55 6.65
CA ILE A 23 -4.07 -3.93 5.72
C ILE A 23 -4.66 -4.18 4.32
N THR A 24 -5.71 -4.99 4.22
CA THR A 24 -6.31 -5.36 2.94
C THR A 24 -6.93 -4.18 2.20
N VAL A 25 -7.64 -3.30 2.90
CA VAL A 25 -8.41 -2.20 2.30
C VAL A 25 -7.58 -0.93 2.13
N VAL A 26 -6.51 -0.74 2.91
CA VAL A 26 -5.69 0.48 2.88
C VAL A 26 -4.28 0.18 2.37
N LEU A 27 -3.57 -0.75 3.02
CA LEU A 27 -2.15 -0.99 2.69
C LEU A 27 -1.99 -1.48 1.25
N PHE A 28 -2.75 -2.51 0.84
CA PHE A 28 -2.64 -3.05 -0.52
C PHE A 28 -3.01 -2.03 -1.60
N PRO A 29 -4.11 -1.26 -1.49
CA PRO A 29 -4.42 -0.22 -2.47
C PRO A 29 -3.39 0.89 -2.54
N VAL A 30 -2.91 1.40 -1.38
CA VAL A 30 -1.85 2.43 -1.35
C VAL A 30 -0.58 1.90 -2.02
N LEU A 31 -0.21 0.65 -1.71
CA LEU A 31 0.95 0.00 -2.28
C LEU A 31 0.81 -0.19 -3.80
N SER A 32 -0.39 -0.56 -4.27
CA SER A 32 -0.71 -0.66 -5.70
C SER A 32 -0.52 0.67 -6.42
N VAL A 33 -1.03 1.77 -5.87
CA VAL A 33 -0.87 3.12 -6.45
C VAL A 33 0.59 3.55 -6.45
N MET A 34 1.34 3.28 -5.38
CA MET A 34 2.78 3.58 -5.34
C MET A 34 3.56 2.83 -6.43
N PHE A 35 3.30 1.54 -6.62
CA PHE A 35 4.02 0.77 -7.64
C PHE A 35 3.59 1.14 -9.05
N VAL A 36 2.28 1.13 -9.35
CA VAL A 36 1.78 1.42 -10.70
C VAL A 36 2.00 2.88 -11.07
N GLY A 37 1.67 3.80 -10.16
CA GLY A 37 1.87 5.23 -10.34
C GLY A 37 3.35 5.60 -10.36
N GLY A 38 4.17 5.04 -9.46
CA GLY A 38 5.61 5.26 -9.45
C GLY A 38 6.28 4.74 -10.72
N TYR A 39 5.95 3.53 -11.15
CA TYR A 39 6.47 2.97 -12.40
C TYR A 39 6.02 3.79 -13.62
N GLY A 40 4.74 4.12 -13.73
CA GLY A 40 4.21 4.96 -14.79
C GLY A 40 4.86 6.36 -14.82
N PHE A 41 5.09 6.95 -13.64
CA PHE A 41 5.79 8.22 -13.50
C PHE A 41 7.25 8.12 -13.95
N ILE A 42 7.97 7.06 -13.57
CA ILE A 42 9.35 6.83 -14.04
C ILE A 42 9.38 6.70 -15.56
N VAL A 43 8.50 5.90 -16.14
CA VAL A 43 8.41 5.74 -17.60
C VAL A 43 8.10 7.07 -18.27
N TRP A 44 7.13 7.83 -17.75
CA TRP A 44 6.79 9.16 -18.26
C TRP A 44 7.96 10.14 -18.15
N MET A 45 8.69 10.16 -17.04
CA MET A 45 9.90 10.98 -16.88
C MET A 45 10.97 10.58 -17.91
N LEU A 46 11.22 9.28 -18.08
CA LEU A 46 12.16 8.79 -19.09
C LEU A 46 11.74 9.21 -20.52
N GLN A 47 10.44 9.24 -20.82
CA GLN A 47 9.90 9.77 -22.07
C GLN A 47 10.18 11.26 -22.24
N VAL A 48 9.89 12.06 -21.21
CA VAL A 48 10.07 13.53 -21.26
C VAL A 48 11.55 13.91 -21.42
N PHE A 49 12.48 13.22 -20.74
CA PHE A 49 13.87 13.64 -20.67
C PHE A 49 14.83 12.95 -21.65
N PHE A 50 14.58 11.69 -22.01
CA PHE A 50 15.55 10.88 -22.77
C PHE A 50 14.99 10.28 -24.06
N LEU A 51 13.76 9.77 -24.04
CA LEU A 51 13.21 8.96 -25.13
C LEU A 51 12.35 9.76 -26.12
N GLY A 52 11.99 11.00 -25.78
CA GLY A 52 11.07 11.83 -26.56
C GLY A 52 9.60 11.39 -26.42
N PRO A 53 8.64 12.21 -26.89
CA PRO A 53 7.21 11.92 -26.72
C PRO A 53 6.82 10.55 -27.30
N PRO A 54 6.09 9.71 -26.56
CA PRO A 54 5.62 8.43 -27.07
C PRO A 54 4.60 8.69 -28.20
N GLY A 55 4.97 8.37 -29.45
CA GLY A 55 4.09 8.50 -30.62
C GLY A 55 4.76 9.01 -31.90
N VAL A 56 5.99 9.53 -31.85
CA VAL A 56 6.75 9.91 -33.05
C VAL A 56 7.66 8.76 -33.47
N HIS A 57 7.05 7.66 -33.91
CA HIS A 57 7.68 6.69 -34.79
C HIS A 57 6.78 6.60 -36.02
N GLY A 58 7.13 7.40 -37.03
CA GLY A 58 6.77 7.22 -38.42
C GLY A 58 8.05 7.03 -39.21
#